data_AF-A0A2V8C9J1-F1
#
_entry.id   AF-A0A2V8C9J1-F1
#
_cell.length_a   1.000
_cell.length_b   1.000
_cell.length_c   1.000
_cell.angle_alpha   90.00
_cell.angle_beta   90.00
_cell.angle_gamma   90.00
#
_symmetry.space_group_name_H-M   'P 1'
#
loop_
_entity.id
_entity.type
_entity.pdbx_description
1 polymer ?
#
loop_
_entity_poly.entity_id
_entity_poly.type
_entity_poly.pdbx_seq_one_letter_code
_entity_poly.pdbx_strand_id
1 'polypeptide(L)'
;MTGVAARFGIVAVALAIVAALSPAPDRVTDRDVYEKTEARTIVQDCSDLHCFRVLVPWVLGMLPGPSPIKWKAYSVVCNAAAAAGVFVWCLTVGFSRRAASLPRQGSAVCTRCTIRTRPIR
;
A
#
# COMPACT_ATOMS: atom_id res chain seq x y z
N MET A 1 -10.61 -14.72 -17.99
CA MET A 1 -10.69 -13.72 -16.89
C MET A 1 -10.54 -14.33 -15.47
N THR A 2 -10.72 -15.64 -15.28
CA THR A 2 -10.70 -16.30 -13.95
C THR A 2 -9.33 -16.29 -13.23
N GLY A 3 -8.22 -16.35 -13.97
CA GLY A 3 -6.88 -16.46 -13.37
C GLY A 3 -6.31 -15.18 -12.74
N VAL A 4 -6.82 -14.00 -13.08
CA VAL A 4 -6.40 -12.71 -12.50
C VAL A 4 -7.21 -12.42 -11.24
N ALA A 5 -8.52 -12.63 -11.28
CA ALA A 5 -9.39 -12.49 -10.11
C ALA A 5 -8.99 -13.44 -8.98
N ALA A 6 -8.67 -14.71 -9.30
CA ALA A 6 -8.18 -15.67 -8.30
C ALA A 6 -6.85 -15.21 -7.67
N ARG A 7 -5.92 -14.68 -8.47
CA ARG A 7 -4.63 -14.15 -7.98
C ARG A 7 -4.84 -12.92 -7.09
N PHE A 8 -5.69 -11.99 -7.52
CA PHE A 8 -6.08 -10.84 -6.71
C PHE A 8 -6.65 -11.29 -5.37
N GLY A 9 -7.59 -12.24 -5.37
CA GLY A 9 -8.18 -12.80 -4.16
C GLY A 9 -7.15 -13.41 -3.22
N ILE A 10 -6.23 -14.24 -3.74
CA ILE A 10 -5.17 -14.87 -2.95
C ILE A 10 -4.24 -13.81 -2.31
N VAL A 11 -3.79 -12.83 -3.10
CA VAL A 11 -2.91 -11.76 -2.62
C VAL A 11 -3.65 -10.87 -1.61
N ALA A 12 -4.91 -10.52 -1.88
CA ALA A 12 -5.73 -9.72 -0.99
C ALA A 12 -5.95 -10.41 0.36
N VAL A 13 -6.24 -11.71 0.38
CA VAL A 13 -6.39 -12.49 1.63
C VAL A 13 -5.08 -12.52 2.40
N ALA A 14 -3.95 -12.81 1.73
CA ALA A 14 -2.65 -12.83 2.38
C ALA A 14 -2.30 -11.45 3.00
N LEU A 15 -2.52 -10.37 2.25
CA LEU A 15 -2.30 -9.01 2.72
C LEU A 15 -3.28 -8.63 3.85
N ALA A 16 -4.53 -9.08 3.80
CA ALA A 16 -5.52 -8.83 4.85
C ALA A 16 -5.10 -9.47 6.18
N ILE A 17 -4.56 -10.70 6.14
CA ILE A 17 -4.01 -11.36 7.33
C ILE A 17 -2.85 -10.55 7.90
N VAL A 18 -1.89 -10.14 7.06
CA VAL A 18 -0.76 -9.31 7.50
C VAL A 18 -1.23 -7.98 8.08
N ALA A 19 -2.20 -7.31 7.44
CA ALA A 19 -2.76 -6.06 7.91
C ALA A 19 -3.49 -6.21 9.24
N ALA A 20 -4.20 -7.33 9.46
CA ALA A 20 -4.87 -7.62 10.72
C ALA A 20 -3.87 -7.80 11.87
N LEU A 21 -2.77 -8.53 11.62
CA LEU A 21 -1.72 -8.78 12.60
C LEU A 21 -0.79 -7.58 12.84
N SER A 22 -0.75 -6.63 11.91
CA SER A 22 0.11 -5.45 12.02
C SER A 22 -0.45 -4.46 13.06
N PRO A 23 0.33 -4.08 14.10
CA PRO A 23 -0.09 -3.09 15.08
C PRO A 23 -0.27 -1.71 14.42
N ALA A 24 -1.13 -0.88 15.02
CA ALA A 24 -1.24 0.51 14.58
C ALA A 24 0.11 1.22 14.80
N PRO A 25 0.55 2.08 13.88
CA PRO A 25 1.80 2.82 14.04
C PRO A 25 1.69 3.76 15.25
N ASP A 26 2.62 3.62 16.19
CA ASP A 26 2.73 4.46 17.40
C ASP A 26 3.61 5.71 17.17
N ARG A 27 3.60 6.22 15.95
CA ARG A 27 4.39 7.39 15.54
C ARG A 27 3.49 8.35 14.80
N VAL A 28 3.87 9.62 14.80
CA VAL A 28 3.24 10.61 13.95
C VAL A 28 3.36 10.11 12.51
N THR A 29 2.22 9.85 11.88
CA THR A 29 2.14 9.41 10.50
C THR A 29 1.40 10.46 9.71
N ASP A 30 1.71 10.54 8.43
CA ASP A 30 1.06 11.44 7.48
C ASP A 30 -0.46 11.20 7.35
N ARG A 31 -0.96 10.15 7.99
CA ARG A 31 -2.35 9.78 8.13
C ARG A 31 -3.26 10.96 8.47
N ASP A 32 -2.89 11.72 9.48
CA ASP A 32 -3.72 12.80 10.00
C ASP A 32 -3.77 13.99 9.01
N VAL A 33 -2.71 14.19 8.23
CA VAL A 33 -2.65 15.19 7.17
C VAL A 33 -3.60 14.80 6.03
N TYR A 34 -3.50 13.55 5.57
CA TYR A 34 -4.38 13.03 4.52
C TYR A 34 -5.86 13.09 4.90
N GLU A 35 -6.21 12.70 6.13
CA GLU A 35 -7.59 12.75 6.63
C GLU A 35 -8.13 14.18 6.72
N LYS A 36 -7.32 15.15 7.18
CA LYS A 36 -7.72 16.57 7.21
C LYS A 36 -7.91 17.17 5.81
N THR A 37 -7.28 16.59 4.81
CA THR A 37 -7.35 17.04 3.41
C THR A 37 -8.33 16.24 2.54
N GLU A 38 -9.06 15.26 3.09
CA GLU A 38 -9.99 14.41 2.32
C GLU A 38 -11.08 15.21 1.57
N ALA A 39 -11.53 16.32 2.17
CA ALA A 39 -12.54 17.20 1.59
C ALA A 39 -11.96 18.22 0.58
N ARG A 40 -10.62 18.33 0.48
CA ARG A 40 -9.95 19.31 -0.39
C ARG A 40 -9.27 18.61 -1.55
N THR A 41 -9.84 18.75 -2.74
CA THR A 41 -9.29 18.20 -4.00
C THR A 41 -7.99 18.88 -4.42
N ILE A 42 -7.78 20.15 -4.10
CA ILE A 42 -6.50 20.86 -4.33
C ILE A 42 -6.27 21.77 -3.13
N VAL A 43 -5.21 21.50 -2.36
CA VAL A 43 -4.76 22.43 -1.32
C VAL A 43 -3.83 23.43 -2.00
N GLN A 44 -4.36 24.61 -2.32
CA GLN A 44 -3.55 25.71 -2.83
C GLN A 44 -2.61 26.21 -1.71
N ASP A 45 -1.39 26.62 -2.07
CA ASP A 45 -0.30 27.04 -1.16
C ASP A 45 0.26 25.97 -0.22
N CYS A 46 0.26 24.71 -0.66
CA CYS A 46 0.92 23.62 0.06
C CYS A 46 2.18 23.15 -0.67
N SER A 47 3.36 23.41 -0.09
CA SER A 47 4.66 22.93 -0.61
C SER A 47 5.05 21.55 -0.05
N ASP A 48 4.09 20.81 0.50
CA ASP A 48 4.33 19.50 1.11
C ASP A 48 4.08 18.36 0.11
N LEU A 49 4.77 17.22 0.27
CA LEU A 49 4.69 16.06 -0.63
C LEU A 49 3.26 15.49 -0.70
N HIS A 50 2.49 15.68 0.38
CA HIS A 50 1.10 15.26 0.51
C HIS A 50 0.16 15.94 -0.49
N CYS A 51 0.51 17.13 -0.95
CA CYS A 51 -0.33 17.93 -1.84
C CYS A 51 -0.26 17.48 -3.30
N PHE A 52 0.73 16.65 -3.66
CA PHE A 52 0.81 15.98 -4.97
C PHE A 52 0.08 14.63 -5.00
N ARG A 53 -0.36 14.12 -3.85
CA ARG A 53 -0.96 12.78 -3.72
C ARG A 53 -2.47 12.85 -3.47
N VAL A 54 -3.17 13.74 -4.18
CA VAL A 54 -4.62 14.02 -4.06
C VAL A 54 -5.50 12.76 -4.18
N LEU A 55 -5.07 11.78 -4.96
CA LEU A 55 -5.85 10.55 -5.16
C LEU A 55 -6.03 9.75 -3.85
N VAL A 56 -5.01 9.71 -2.99
CA VAL A 56 -5.04 8.96 -1.72
C VAL A 56 -6.09 9.49 -0.74
N PRO A 57 -6.09 10.80 -0.35
CA PRO A 57 -7.08 11.35 0.56
C PRO A 57 -8.50 11.32 -0.04
N TRP A 58 -8.64 11.50 -1.36
CA TRP A 58 -9.95 11.41 -2.01
C TRP A 58 -10.55 10.00 -1.92
N VAL A 59 -9.76 8.97 -2.20
CA VAL A 59 -10.21 7.57 -2.09
C VAL A 59 -10.53 7.21 -0.63
N LEU A 60 -9.73 7.69 0.33
CA LEU A 60 -9.98 7.45 1.75
C LEU A 60 -11.22 8.16 2.28
N GLY A 61 -11.53 9.36 1.76
CA GLY A 61 -12.74 10.10 2.09
C GLY A 61 -14.03 9.39 1.67
N MET A 62 -13.99 8.57 0.61
CA MET A 62 -15.14 7.77 0.18
C MET A 62 -15.41 6.56 1.07
N LEU A 63 -14.41 6.06 1.79
CA LEU A 63 -14.53 4.88 2.65
C LEU A 63 -15.14 5.30 3.99
N PRO A 64 -16.31 4.77 4.41
CA PRO A 64 -16.81 5.00 5.76
C PRO A 64 -16.06 4.13 6.79
N GLY A 65 -15.94 4.61 8.03
CA GLY A 65 -15.45 3.82 9.16
C GLY A 65 -14.24 4.38 9.92
N PRO A 66 -13.69 3.63 10.89
CA PRO A 66 -12.54 4.06 11.68
C PRO A 66 -11.26 4.19 10.84
N SER A 67 -10.51 5.28 11.04
CA SER A 67 -9.27 5.59 10.33
C SER A 67 -8.31 4.38 10.17
N PRO A 68 -7.90 3.66 11.23
CA PRO A 68 -6.96 2.54 11.08
C PRO A 68 -7.46 1.44 10.14
N ILE A 69 -8.78 1.21 10.13
CA ILE A 69 -9.40 0.18 9.30
C ILE A 69 -9.41 0.63 7.83
N LYS A 70 -9.77 1.89 7.55
CA LYS A 70 -9.75 2.45 6.19
C LYS A 70 -8.36 2.33 5.56
N TRP A 71 -7.32 2.71 6.30
CA TRP A 71 -5.94 2.67 5.83
C TRP A 71 -5.44 1.25 5.57
N LYS A 72 -5.78 0.30 6.46
CA LYS A 72 -5.47 -1.11 6.26
C LYS A 72 -6.20 -1.67 5.01
N ALA A 73 -7.49 -1.38 4.86
CA ALA A 73 -8.28 -1.81 3.71
C ALA A 73 -7.75 -1.22 2.40
N TYR A 74 -7.49 0.08 2.37
CA TYR A 74 -6.89 0.78 1.22
C TYR A 74 -5.56 0.13 0.83
N SER A 75 -4.67 -0.09 1.81
CA SER A 75 -3.38 -0.73 1.56
C SER A 75 -3.54 -2.13 0.95
N VAL A 76 -4.42 -2.96 1.51
CA VAL A 76 -4.66 -4.33 1.00
C VAL A 76 -5.16 -4.29 -0.45
N VAL A 77 -6.18 -3.47 -0.73
CA VAL A 77 -6.82 -3.40 -2.05
C VAL A 77 -5.85 -2.85 -3.09
N CYS A 78 -5.18 -1.73 -2.81
CA CYS A 78 -4.27 -1.09 -3.75
C CYS A 78 -3.04 -1.97 -4.04
N ASN A 79 -2.46 -2.62 -3.03
CA ASN A 79 -1.33 -3.52 -3.25
C ASN A 79 -1.74 -4.79 -4.02
N ALA A 80 -2.91 -5.36 -3.73
CA ALA A 80 -3.43 -6.50 -4.49
C ALA A 80 -3.72 -6.12 -5.96
N ALA A 81 -4.29 -4.93 -6.18
CA ALA A 81 -4.55 -4.42 -7.52
C ALA A 81 -3.25 -4.15 -8.29
N ALA A 82 -2.24 -3.55 -7.63
CA ALA A 82 -0.93 -3.34 -8.19
C ALA A 82 -0.25 -4.67 -8.58
N ALA A 83 -0.29 -5.68 -7.70
CA ALA A 83 0.26 -7.00 -7.99
C ALA A 83 -0.43 -7.66 -9.20
N ALA A 84 -1.76 -7.57 -9.29
CA ALA A 84 -2.52 -8.06 -10.43
C ALA A 84 -2.19 -7.30 -11.72
N GLY A 85 -2.09 -5.97 -11.64
CA GLY A 85 -1.74 -5.09 -12.77
C GLY A 85 -0.33 -5.39 -13.30
N VAL A 86 0.66 -5.51 -12.42
CA VAL A 86 2.04 -5.88 -12.79
C VAL A 86 2.07 -7.28 -13.42
N PHE A 87 1.33 -8.23 -12.87
CA PHE A 87 1.25 -9.57 -13.47
C PHE A 87 0.69 -9.53 -14.89
N VAL A 88 -0.41 -8.80 -15.11
CA VAL A 88 -1.01 -8.63 -16.44
C VAL A 88 -0.02 -7.93 -17.38
N TRP A 89 0.62 -6.85 -16.93
CA TRP A 89 1.61 -6.10 -17.70
C TRP A 89 2.80 -6.97 -18.12
N CYS A 90 3.35 -7.78 -17.22
CA CYS A 90 4.42 -8.71 -17.54
C CYS A 90 4.01 -9.68 -18.65
N LEU A 91 2.77 -10.17 -18.64
CA LEU A 91 2.27 -11.04 -19.71
C LEU A 91 2.07 -10.28 -21.03
N THR A 92 1.61 -9.03 -21.00
CA THR A 92 1.42 -8.24 -22.23
C THR A 92 2.74 -7.92 -22.91
N VAL A 93 3.81 -7.72 -22.15
CA VAL A 93 5.16 -7.47 -22.71
C VAL A 93 5.96 -8.76 -22.96
N GLY A 94 5.32 -9.93 -22.86
CA GLY A 94 5.89 -11.21 -23.32
C GLY A 94 6.66 -12.03 -22.28
N PHE A 95 6.61 -11.68 -20.99
CA PHE A 95 7.22 -12.51 -19.95
C PHE A 95 6.47 -13.83 -19.75
N SER A 96 7.21 -14.88 -19.38
CA SER A 96 6.60 -16.15 -18.97
C SER A 96 5.81 -15.99 -17.67
N ARG A 97 4.78 -16.83 -17.48
CA ARG A 97 3.94 -16.82 -16.27
C ARG A 97 4.74 -17.00 -14.97
N ARG A 98 5.87 -17.74 -15.01
CA ARG A 98 6.77 -17.95 -13.87
C ARG A 98 7.56 -16.69 -13.53
N ALA A 99 8.04 -15.96 -14.55
CA ALA A 99 8.73 -14.68 -14.34
C ALA A 99 7.76 -13.60 -13.84
N ALA A 100 6.54 -13.57 -14.37
CA ALA A 100 5.50 -12.63 -13.93
C ALA A 100 5.04 -12.85 -12.48
N SER A 101 5.12 -14.10 -11.96
CA SER A 101 4.80 -14.42 -10.56
C SER A 101 5.92 -14.14 -9.56
N LEU A 102 7.12 -13.81 -10.04
CA LEU A 102 8.28 -13.50 -9.20
C LEU A 102 8.63 -12.02 -9.33
N PRO A 103 7.90 -11.11 -8.67
CA PRO A 103 8.44 -9.78 -8.46
C PRO A 103 9.69 -9.93 -7.59
N ARG A 104 10.87 -9.78 -8.20
CA ARG A 104 12.19 -9.89 -7.56
C ARG A 104 12.52 -8.67 -6.68
N GLN A 105 11.52 -7.99 -6.14
CA GLN A 105 11.69 -6.78 -5.35
C GLN A 105 11.04 -6.98 -3.97
N GLY A 106 11.87 -7.18 -2.94
CA GLY A 106 11.52 -6.76 -1.59
C GLY A 106 11.69 -7.75 -0.43
N SER A 107 11.90 -9.05 -0.66
CA SER A 107 12.04 -10.01 0.46
C SER A 107 13.34 -9.88 1.29
N ALA A 108 14.17 -8.87 1.03
CA ALA A 108 15.42 -8.63 1.76
C ALA A 108 15.32 -7.58 2.87
N VAL A 109 14.13 -7.01 3.16
CA VAL A 109 14.01 -5.92 4.16
C VAL A 109 13.60 -6.41 5.56
N CYS A 110 13.08 -7.65 5.71
CA CYS A 110 12.56 -8.11 7.01
C CYS A 110 13.40 -9.17 7.75
N THR A 111 14.62 -9.49 7.31
CA THR A 111 15.47 -10.51 7.99
C THR A 111 16.59 -9.91 8.84
N ARG A 112 16.69 -8.58 8.98
CA ARG A 112 17.68 -7.97 9.89
C ARG A 112 17.06 -6.96 10.83
N CYS A 113 16.17 -7.47 11.68
CA CYS A 113 15.95 -6.93 13.02
C CYS A 113 17.24 -7.13 13.82
N THR A 114 18.19 -6.20 13.70
CA THR A 114 19.25 -6.01 14.69
C THR A 114 19.52 -4.52 14.73
N ILE A 115 18.79 -3.84 15.60
CA ILE A 115 19.08 -2.49 16.06
C ILE A 115 20.47 -2.57 16.72
N ARG A 116 21.53 -2.34 15.93
CA ARG A 116 22.85 -2.05 16.47
C ARG A 116 22.84 -0.57 16.81
N THR A 117 22.46 -0.25 18.05
CA THR A 117 22.71 1.05 18.67
C THR A 117 24.19 1.38 18.51
N ARG A 118 24.52 2.31 17.61
CA ARG A 118 25.82 3.00 17.65
C ARG A 118 25.63 4.28 18.46
N PRO A 119 26.44 4.53 19.50
CA PRO A 119 26.40 5.79 20.23
C PRO A 119 26.92 6.90 19.32
N ILE A 120 26.17 8.01 19.28
CA ILE A 120 26.61 9.27 18.70
C ILE A 120 27.65 9.84 19.68
N ARG A 121 28.88 10.04 19.19
CA ARG A 121 29.92 10.82 19.85
C ARG A 121 29.89 12.22 19.26
#